data_AF-A0A976HIR3-F1
#
_entry.id   AF-A0A976HIR3-F1
#
_cell.length_a   1.000
_cell.length_b   1.000
_cell.length_c   1.000
_cell.angle_alpha   90.00
_cell.angle_beta   90.00
_cell.angle_gamma   90.00
#
_symmetry.space_group_name_H-M   'P 1'
#
loop_
_entity.id
_entity.type
_entity.pdbx_description
1 polymer ?
#
loop_
_entity_poly.entity_id
_entity_poly.type
_entity_poly.pdbx_seq_one_letter_code
_entity_poly.pdbx_strand_id
1 'polypeptide(L)'
;MHFFGGVPRVIVPDNLKSAVHKANKYEAELNQSFLDFANHYGTTVLPARGYKPRDKALVEKAVSIAYSRIFAPLRNEIFYTLHSLNVAIKDKLLLHNIQAFQKDPQSRLQRFELEEKHLLAPLAEQRYEIKQFKLATVMNNGHVQIFEDRHCYSVPYRFIGIKVKIIYSSSSVSIYCNHERIAYHQRGIKKHGYTTIKDHLSSEHKFVAEWRPEKFTKWAQGIDTSVRDYIAMVLDTTTYPEQAYRSCVG
;
A
#
# COMPACT_ATOMS: atom_id res chain seq x y z
N MET A 1 -5.81 -16.37 -1.25
CA MET A 1 -5.24 -17.04 -2.44
C MET A 1 -4.12 -17.99 -2.09
N HIS A 2 -3.04 -17.55 -1.42
CA HIS A 2 -1.91 -18.43 -1.08
C HIS A 2 -2.27 -19.74 -0.36
N PHE A 3 -3.29 -19.76 0.52
CA PHE A 3 -3.75 -20.99 1.16
C PHE A 3 -4.20 -22.07 0.16
N PHE A 4 -4.85 -21.67 -0.93
CA PHE A 4 -5.33 -22.58 -1.98
C PHE A 4 -4.25 -22.87 -3.05
N GLY A 5 -3.11 -22.18 -3.01
CA GLY A 5 -2.05 -22.34 -4.02
C GLY A 5 -2.38 -21.79 -5.41
N GLY A 6 -3.47 -21.02 -5.55
CA GLY A 6 -3.94 -20.48 -6.83
C GLY A 6 -5.02 -19.41 -6.65
N VAL A 7 -5.48 -18.87 -7.76
CA VAL A 7 -6.53 -17.84 -7.81
C VAL A 7 -7.81 -18.41 -8.42
N PRO A 8 -8.96 -18.33 -7.72
CA PRO A 8 -10.25 -18.70 -8.29
C PRO A 8 -10.69 -17.68 -9.34
N ARG A 9 -11.44 -18.12 -10.36
CA ARG A 9 -11.97 -17.22 -11.39
C ARG A 9 -12.96 -16.20 -10.83
N VAL A 10 -13.74 -16.61 -9.82
CA VAL A 10 -14.79 -15.80 -9.22
C VAL A 10 -14.71 -15.87 -7.70
N ILE A 11 -14.86 -14.72 -7.04
CA ILE A 11 -15.08 -14.60 -5.60
C ILE A 11 -16.49 -14.07 -5.38
N VAL A 12 -17.25 -14.78 -4.56
CA VAL A 12 -18.60 -14.38 -4.17
C VAL A 12 -18.58 -13.94 -2.70
N PRO A 13 -18.38 -12.64 -2.41
CA PRO A 13 -18.48 -12.16 -1.04
C PRO A 13 -19.95 -12.16 -0.59
N ASP A 14 -20.19 -12.60 0.64
CA ASP A 14 -21.43 -12.27 1.36
C ASP A 14 -21.44 -10.77 1.66
N ASN A 15 -22.63 -10.18 1.75
CA ASN A 15 -22.92 -8.74 1.64
C ASN A 15 -22.31 -7.87 2.76
N LEU A 16 -20.98 -7.84 2.87
CA LEU A 16 -20.22 -7.02 3.79
C LEU A 16 -20.28 -5.57 3.33
N LYS A 17 -20.65 -4.65 4.24
CA LYS A 17 -20.55 -3.20 4.01
C LYS A 17 -19.12 -2.73 3.69
N SER A 18 -18.09 -3.51 4.03
CA SER A 18 -16.71 -3.25 3.62
C SER A 18 -16.42 -3.62 2.15
N ALA A 19 -17.36 -4.25 1.43
CA ALA A 19 -17.27 -4.53 0.00
C ALA A 19 -18.24 -3.69 -0.86
N VAL A 20 -19.24 -3.03 -0.26
CA VAL A 20 -20.33 -2.35 -0.98
C VAL A 20 -20.65 -1.00 -0.33
N HIS A 21 -20.41 0.12 -1.03
CA HIS A 21 -20.64 1.46 -0.46
C HIS A 21 -22.09 1.95 -0.57
N LYS A 22 -22.93 1.33 -1.41
CA LYS A 22 -24.39 1.46 -1.42
C LYS A 22 -24.98 0.32 -2.26
N ALA A 23 -25.97 -0.40 -1.73
CA ALA A 23 -26.69 -1.41 -2.50
C ALA A 23 -27.62 -0.70 -3.50
N ASN A 24 -27.18 -0.51 -4.74
CA ASN A 24 -28.07 -0.15 -5.84
C ASN A 24 -28.37 -1.40 -6.68
N LYS A 25 -29.61 -1.53 -7.14
CA LYS A 25 -30.22 -2.77 -7.63
C LYS A 25 -29.65 -3.28 -8.97
N TYR A 26 -28.70 -2.57 -9.57
CA TYR A 26 -28.13 -2.88 -10.89
C TYR A 26 -26.60 -2.79 -10.95
N GLU A 27 -25.95 -1.92 -10.17
CA GLU A 27 -24.49 -1.87 -10.04
C GLU A 27 -24.16 -1.60 -8.57
N ALA A 28 -23.72 -2.62 -7.85
CA ALA A 28 -23.05 -2.41 -6.59
C ALA A 28 -21.69 -1.80 -6.91
N GLU A 29 -21.48 -0.52 -6.58
CA GLU A 29 -20.14 0.08 -6.59
C GLU A 29 -19.27 -0.74 -5.61
N LEU A 30 -18.47 -1.64 -6.18
CA LEU A 30 -17.46 -2.41 -5.44
C LEU A 30 -16.57 -1.43 -4.68
N ASN A 31 -16.27 -1.72 -3.42
CA ASN A 31 -15.23 -0.99 -2.69
C ASN A 31 -13.96 -0.93 -3.56
N GLN A 32 -13.43 0.27 -3.78
CA GLN A 32 -12.26 0.51 -4.63
C GLN A 32 -11.07 -0.39 -4.23
N SER A 33 -10.89 -0.68 -2.94
CA SER A 33 -9.86 -1.59 -2.44
C SER A 33 -10.11 -3.06 -2.83
N PHE A 34 -11.37 -3.47 -2.97
CA PHE A 34 -11.74 -4.83 -3.38
C PHE A 34 -11.65 -5.01 -4.89
N LEU A 35 -11.98 -3.98 -5.66
CA LEU A 35 -11.73 -3.95 -7.10
C LEU A 35 -10.23 -3.98 -7.42
N ASP A 36 -9.41 -3.20 -6.72
CA ASP A 36 -7.94 -3.23 -6.88
C ASP A 36 -7.37 -4.62 -6.54
N PHE A 37 -7.89 -5.28 -5.50
CA PHE A 37 -7.56 -6.67 -5.18
C PHE A 37 -7.97 -7.65 -6.30
N ALA A 38 -9.18 -7.50 -6.83
CA ALA A 38 -9.71 -8.34 -7.89
C ALA A 38 -8.84 -8.24 -9.15
N ASN A 39 -8.49 -7.02 -9.54
CA ASN A 39 -7.62 -6.72 -10.66
C ASN A 39 -6.20 -7.27 -10.46
N HIS A 40 -5.63 -7.15 -9.26
CA HIS A 40 -4.28 -7.67 -8.94
C HIS A 40 -4.15 -9.17 -9.19
N TYR A 41 -5.19 -9.94 -8.86
CA TYR A 41 -5.19 -11.39 -9.05
C TYR A 41 -5.89 -11.84 -10.34
N GLY A 42 -6.44 -10.93 -11.15
CA GLY A 42 -7.19 -11.29 -12.35
C GLY A 42 -8.46 -12.10 -12.06
N THR A 43 -9.11 -11.85 -10.92
CA THR A 43 -10.32 -12.55 -10.47
C THR A 43 -11.53 -11.64 -10.55
N THR A 44 -12.72 -12.20 -10.74
CA THR A 44 -13.98 -11.44 -10.78
C THR A 44 -14.67 -11.49 -9.43
N VAL A 45 -15.14 -10.34 -8.94
CA VAL A 45 -15.98 -10.28 -7.75
C VAL A 45 -17.44 -10.19 -8.17
N LEU A 46 -18.24 -11.17 -7.76
CA LEU A 46 -19.69 -11.16 -7.94
C LEU A 46 -20.37 -11.14 -6.57
N PRO A 47 -20.90 -9.99 -6.10
CA PRO A 47 -21.58 -9.96 -4.81
C PRO A 47 -22.76 -10.93 -4.81
N ALA A 48 -22.97 -11.64 -3.70
CA ALA A 48 -24.15 -12.49 -3.54
C ALA A 48 -25.42 -11.63 -3.70
N ARG A 49 -26.44 -12.16 -4.40
CA ARG A 49 -27.70 -11.42 -4.58
C ARG A 49 -28.36 -11.22 -3.22
N GLY A 50 -28.66 -9.97 -2.87
CA GLY A 50 -29.48 -9.67 -1.70
C GLY A 50 -30.80 -10.44 -1.74
N TYR A 51 -31.26 -10.94 -0.60
CA TYR A 51 -32.53 -11.67 -0.42
C TYR A 51 -32.63 -13.10 -1.02
N LYS A 52 -31.52 -13.80 -1.28
CA LYS A 52 -31.55 -15.26 -1.49
C LYS A 52 -31.07 -16.03 -0.26
N PRO A 53 -31.97 -16.70 0.49
CA PRO A 53 -31.64 -17.37 1.76
C PRO A 53 -30.60 -18.50 1.65
N ARG A 54 -30.49 -19.14 0.48
CA ARG A 54 -29.65 -20.35 0.31
C ARG A 54 -28.15 -20.07 0.38
N ASP A 55 -27.70 -18.96 -0.21
CA ASP A 55 -26.27 -18.63 -0.25
C ASP A 55 -25.77 -18.23 1.15
N LYS A 56 -26.63 -17.58 1.94
CA LYS A 56 -26.35 -17.17 3.32
C LYS A 56 -26.25 -18.35 4.30
N ALA A 57 -27.10 -19.36 4.14
CA ALA A 57 -27.13 -20.52 5.03
C ALA A 57 -25.81 -21.33 5.03
N LEU A 58 -25.10 -21.38 3.89
CA LEU A 58 -23.79 -22.03 3.80
C LEU A 58 -22.72 -21.27 4.59
N VAL A 59 -22.72 -19.94 4.51
CA VAL A 59 -21.77 -19.06 5.22
C VAL A 59 -21.98 -19.15 6.73
N GLU A 60 -23.22 -19.05 7.20
CA GLU A 60 -23.55 -19.14 8.63
C GLU A 60 -23.13 -20.51 9.22
N LYS A 61 -23.38 -21.60 8.48
CA LYS A 61 -22.95 -22.94 8.90
C LYS A 61 -21.42 -23.06 8.93
N ALA A 62 -20.71 -22.48 7.96
CA ALA A 62 -19.25 -22.49 7.95
C ALA A 62 -18.66 -21.75 9.16
N VAL A 63 -19.26 -20.61 9.55
CA VAL A 63 -18.86 -19.86 10.75
C VAL A 63 -19.07 -20.71 12.00
N SER A 64 -20.23 -21.33 12.17
CA SER A 64 -20.52 -22.22 13.29
C SER A 64 -19.50 -23.37 13.39
N ILE A 65 -19.17 -24.00 12.26
CA ILE A 65 -18.15 -25.06 12.19
C ILE A 65 -16.78 -24.54 12.64
N ALA A 66 -16.37 -23.35 12.20
CA ALA A 66 -15.11 -22.75 12.62
C ALA A 66 -15.07 -22.54 14.15
N TYR A 67 -16.13 -21.99 14.74
CA TYR A 67 -16.23 -21.84 16.20
C TYR A 67 -16.09 -23.19 16.92
N SER A 68 -16.79 -24.23 16.47
CA SER A 68 -16.75 -25.54 17.13
C SER A 68 -15.44 -26.31 16.92
N ARG A 69 -14.82 -26.21 15.73
CA ARG A 69 -13.67 -27.04 15.35
C ARG A 69 -12.32 -26.38 15.57
N ILE A 70 -12.28 -25.05 15.61
CA ILE A 70 -11.04 -24.27 15.77
C ILE A 70 -11.05 -23.54 17.10
N PHE A 71 -12.03 -22.68 17.35
CA PHE A 71 -12.03 -21.83 18.55
C PHE A 71 -12.29 -22.62 19.82
N ALA A 72 -13.27 -23.53 19.83
CA ALA A 72 -13.61 -24.28 21.03
C ALA A 72 -12.44 -25.14 21.55
N PRO A 73 -11.66 -25.86 20.72
CA PRO A 73 -10.46 -26.55 21.19
C PRO A 73 -9.39 -25.63 21.79
N LEU A 74 -9.23 -24.42 21.26
CA LEU A 74 -8.20 -23.46 21.68
C LEU A 74 -8.62 -22.58 22.88
N ARG A 75 -9.87 -22.66 23.33
CA ARG A 75 -10.47 -21.71 24.30
C ARG A 75 -9.77 -21.63 25.66
N ASN A 76 -9.06 -22.69 26.05
CA ASN A 76 -8.35 -22.79 27.33
C ASN A 76 -6.82 -22.67 27.15
N GLU A 77 -6.34 -22.48 25.93
CA GLU A 77 -4.91 -22.28 25.64
C GLU A 77 -4.56 -20.79 25.75
N ILE A 78 -3.40 -20.49 26.36
CA ILE A 78 -2.91 -19.12 26.50
C ILE A 78 -1.82 -18.88 25.46
N PHE A 79 -1.99 -17.84 24.65
CA PHE A 79 -1.02 -17.43 23.64
C PHE A 79 -0.44 -16.07 23.97
N TYR A 80 0.89 -15.98 23.98
CA TYR A 80 1.61 -14.74 24.27
C TYR A 80 1.99 -13.94 23.02
N THR A 81 1.81 -14.53 21.84
CA THR A 81 2.09 -13.87 20.57
C THR A 81 1.00 -14.15 19.55
N LEU A 82 0.80 -13.21 18.62
CA LEU A 82 -0.09 -13.43 17.47
C LEU A 82 0.43 -14.56 16.57
N HIS A 83 1.75 -14.76 16.51
CA HIS A 83 2.35 -15.84 15.74
C HIS A 83 1.95 -17.21 16.30
N SER A 84 2.11 -17.44 17.61
CA SER A 84 1.74 -18.70 18.25
C SER A 84 0.26 -19.03 18.11
N LEU A 85 -0.61 -18.02 18.22
CA LEU A 85 -2.04 -18.19 17.99
C LEU A 85 -2.34 -18.61 16.53
N ASN A 86 -1.70 -17.94 15.56
CA ASN A 86 -1.88 -18.27 14.14
C ASN A 86 -1.40 -19.69 13.80
N VAL A 87 -0.33 -20.17 14.43
CA VAL A 87 0.13 -21.56 14.28
C VAL A 87 -0.93 -22.53 14.79
N ALA A 88 -1.40 -22.33 16.03
CA ALA A 88 -2.43 -23.21 16.62
C ALA A 88 -3.74 -23.22 15.81
N ILE A 89 -4.17 -22.07 15.28
CA ILE A 89 -5.34 -21.98 14.39
C ILE A 89 -5.11 -22.78 13.10
N LYS A 90 -3.93 -22.68 12.49
CA LYS A 90 -3.59 -23.44 11.27
C LYS A 90 -3.63 -24.94 11.52
N ASP A 91 -3.16 -25.40 12.68
CA ASP A 91 -3.18 -26.82 13.02
C ASP A 91 -4.62 -27.34 13.14
N LYS A 92 -5.50 -26.62 13.85
CA LYS A 92 -6.93 -27.01 13.93
C LYS A 92 -7.64 -26.92 12.58
N LEU A 93 -7.29 -25.94 11.75
CA LEU A 93 -7.81 -25.81 10.38
C LEU A 93 -7.39 -27.01 9.50
N LEU A 94 -6.12 -27.43 9.58
CA LEU A 94 -5.63 -28.59 8.86
C LEU A 94 -6.40 -29.85 9.28
N LEU A 95 -6.54 -30.09 10.59
CA LEU A 95 -7.32 -31.22 11.13
C LEU A 95 -8.76 -31.21 10.61
N HIS A 96 -9.40 -30.04 10.56
CA HIS A 96 -10.74 -29.92 10.01
C HIS A 96 -10.82 -30.28 8.51
N ASN A 97 -9.81 -29.90 7.73
CA ASN A 97 -9.79 -30.10 6.28
C ASN A 97 -9.46 -31.54 5.88
N ILE A 98 -8.63 -32.25 6.66
CA ILE A 98 -8.30 -33.67 6.42
C ILE A 98 -9.35 -34.63 6.98
N GLN A 99 -10.22 -34.18 7.89
CA GLN A 99 -11.29 -35.01 8.43
C GLN A 99 -12.32 -35.37 7.34
N ALA A 100 -12.60 -36.66 7.20
CA ALA A 100 -13.62 -37.18 6.29
C ALA A 100 -15.02 -36.65 6.64
N PHE A 101 -15.91 -36.59 5.64
CA PHE A 101 -17.30 -36.24 5.90
C PHE A 101 -18.05 -37.38 6.61
N GLN A 102 -19.18 -37.07 7.25
CA GLN A 102 -19.95 -38.08 8.00
C GLN A 102 -20.48 -39.24 7.13
N LYS A 103 -20.73 -38.98 5.84
CA LYS A 103 -21.33 -39.95 4.91
C LYS A 103 -20.48 -40.15 3.65
N ASP A 104 -19.22 -39.71 3.67
CA ASP A 104 -18.32 -39.82 2.53
C ASP A 104 -16.89 -40.06 3.05
N PRO A 105 -16.18 -41.08 2.55
CA PRO A 105 -14.82 -41.38 2.98
C PRO A 105 -13.80 -40.28 2.62
N GLN A 106 -14.14 -39.39 1.69
CA GLN A 106 -13.29 -38.28 1.29
C GLN A 106 -13.31 -37.13 2.31
N SER A 107 -12.21 -36.39 2.36
CA SER A 107 -12.09 -35.15 3.11
C SER A 107 -12.26 -33.91 2.22
N ARG A 108 -12.39 -32.74 2.84
CA ARG A 108 -12.42 -31.44 2.13
C ARG A 108 -11.15 -31.23 1.32
N LEU A 109 -10.00 -31.54 1.92
CA LEU A 109 -8.71 -31.40 1.25
C LEU A 109 -8.61 -32.32 0.03
N GLN A 110 -9.02 -33.59 0.18
CA GLN A 110 -8.98 -34.55 -0.92
C GLN A 110 -9.86 -34.11 -2.10
N ARG A 111 -11.09 -33.66 -1.83
CA ARG A 111 -11.96 -33.14 -2.89
C ARG A 111 -11.37 -31.91 -3.56
N PHE A 112 -10.84 -30.97 -2.79
CA PHE A 112 -10.19 -29.79 -3.34
C PHE A 112 -9.03 -30.17 -4.28
N GLU A 113 -8.17 -31.10 -3.85
CA GLU A 113 -7.02 -31.53 -4.65
C GLU A 113 -7.42 -32.26 -5.94
N LEU A 114 -8.44 -33.13 -5.87
CA LEU A 114 -8.90 -33.91 -7.01
C LEU A 114 -9.74 -33.09 -8.00
N GLU A 115 -10.64 -32.25 -7.50
CA GLU A 115 -11.70 -31.65 -8.32
C GLU A 115 -11.49 -30.16 -8.60
N GLU A 116 -10.85 -29.40 -7.71
CA GLU A 116 -10.87 -27.93 -7.77
C GLU A 116 -9.51 -27.30 -8.05
N LYS A 117 -8.42 -27.88 -7.52
CA LYS A 117 -7.07 -27.29 -7.56
C LYS A 117 -6.59 -27.01 -8.98
N HIS A 118 -6.90 -27.91 -9.92
CA HIS A 118 -6.50 -27.77 -11.33
C HIS A 118 -7.27 -26.68 -12.08
N LEU A 119 -8.38 -26.16 -11.52
CA LEU A 119 -9.18 -25.09 -12.12
C LEU A 119 -8.68 -23.68 -11.74
N LEU A 120 -7.75 -23.59 -10.78
CA LEU A 120 -7.22 -22.33 -10.30
C LEU A 120 -6.22 -21.72 -11.31
N ALA A 121 -6.28 -20.41 -11.46
CA ALA A 121 -5.25 -19.65 -12.15
C ALA A 121 -3.97 -19.58 -11.29
N PRO A 122 -2.79 -19.38 -11.89
CA PRO A 122 -1.55 -19.20 -11.15
C PRO A 122 -1.62 -17.98 -10.22
N LEU A 123 -0.88 -18.04 -9.11
CA LEU A 123 -0.73 -16.90 -8.21
C LEU A 123 0.09 -15.79 -8.88
N ALA A 124 -0.27 -14.54 -8.60
CA ALA A 124 0.59 -13.41 -8.92
C ALA A 124 1.94 -13.53 -8.18
N GLU A 125 3.04 -13.15 -8.85
CA GLU A 125 4.39 -13.21 -8.27
C GLU A 125 4.50 -12.40 -6.97
N GLN A 126 3.86 -11.23 -6.96
CA GLN A 126 3.83 -10.35 -5.81
C GLN A 126 2.51 -10.49 -5.07
N ARG A 127 2.60 -10.57 -3.73
CA ARG A 127 1.43 -10.57 -2.87
C ARG A 127 0.76 -9.19 -2.92
N TYR A 128 -0.56 -9.18 -3.04
CA TYR A 128 -1.34 -7.96 -2.92
C TYR A 128 -1.12 -7.28 -1.57
N GLU A 129 -0.79 -6.00 -1.61
CA GLU A 129 -0.79 -5.13 -0.45
C GLU A 129 -2.06 -4.28 -0.42
N ILE A 130 -2.63 -4.12 0.77
CA ILE A 130 -3.79 -3.24 0.96
C ILE A 130 -3.34 -1.81 0.66
N LYS A 131 -4.02 -1.17 -0.30
CA LYS A 131 -3.78 0.22 -0.67
C LYS A 131 -4.81 1.14 -0.04
N GLN A 132 -4.35 2.32 0.34
CA GLN A 132 -5.16 3.46 0.72
C GLN A 132 -5.19 4.48 -0.42
N PHE A 133 -6.33 5.13 -0.58
CA PHE A 133 -6.58 6.11 -1.64
C PHE A 133 -6.92 7.45 -1.00
N LYS A 134 -6.21 8.50 -1.40
CA LYS A 134 -6.38 9.84 -0.83
C LYS A 134 -6.28 10.90 -1.90
N LEU A 135 -7.08 11.95 -1.78
CA LEU A 135 -6.93 13.16 -2.58
C LEU A 135 -6.19 14.20 -1.76
N ALA A 136 -5.20 14.85 -2.35
CA ALA A 136 -4.43 15.92 -1.74
C ALA A 136 -4.06 16.97 -2.78
N THR A 137 -3.87 18.21 -2.35
CA THR A 137 -3.32 19.28 -3.19
C THR A 137 -1.81 19.33 -2.99
N VAL A 138 -1.05 19.44 -4.09
CA VAL A 138 0.41 19.59 -4.02
C VAL A 138 0.74 20.93 -3.37
N MET A 139 1.53 20.89 -2.30
CA MET A 139 1.94 22.05 -1.53
C MET A 139 2.94 22.93 -2.31
N ASN A 140 3.10 24.19 -1.89
CA ASN A 140 4.00 25.16 -2.52
C ASN A 140 5.47 24.70 -2.56
N ASN A 141 5.87 23.84 -1.63
CA ASN A 141 7.20 23.23 -1.61
C ASN A 141 7.33 22.03 -2.56
N GLY A 142 6.35 21.74 -3.42
CA GLY A 142 6.39 20.64 -4.38
C GLY A 142 6.19 19.25 -3.78
N HIS A 143 5.55 19.15 -2.61
CA HIS A 143 5.32 17.87 -1.93
C HIS A 143 3.84 17.61 -1.66
N VAL A 144 3.50 16.33 -1.47
CA VAL A 144 2.23 15.89 -0.90
C VAL A 144 2.48 15.13 0.39
N GLN A 145 1.58 15.27 1.36
CA GLN A 145 1.72 14.63 2.67
C GLN A 145 0.77 13.43 2.83
N ILE A 146 1.32 12.32 3.33
CA ILE A 146 0.54 11.22 3.89
C ILE A 146 0.32 11.55 5.38
N PHE A 147 -0.94 11.73 5.79
CA PHE A 147 -1.26 12.24 7.14
C PHE A 147 -0.98 11.21 8.24
N GLU A 148 -1.15 9.94 7.93
CA GLU A 148 -1.01 8.79 8.83
C GLU A 148 0.42 8.73 9.42
N ASP A 149 1.43 9.03 8.60
CA ASP A 149 2.84 9.07 9.00
C ASP A 149 3.38 10.50 9.13
N ARG A 150 2.59 11.49 8.72
CA ARG A 150 2.99 12.90 8.48
C ARG A 150 4.22 13.03 7.56
N HIS A 151 4.43 12.07 6.67
CA HIS A 151 5.57 12.02 5.75
C HIS A 151 5.23 12.70 4.41
N CYS A 152 6.17 13.47 3.88
CA CYS A 152 6.01 14.24 2.65
C CYS A 152 6.78 13.59 1.49
N TYR A 153 6.12 13.46 0.34
CA TYR A 153 6.70 12.90 -0.88
C TYR A 153 6.68 13.96 -1.99
N SER A 154 7.81 14.13 -2.65
CA SER A 154 7.94 15.10 -3.75
C SER A 154 7.10 14.72 -4.96
N VAL A 155 6.65 15.75 -5.69
CA VAL A 155 5.92 15.67 -6.95
C VAL A 155 6.57 16.68 -7.92
N PRO A 156 6.64 16.40 -9.24
CA PRO A 156 7.22 17.36 -10.18
C PRO A 156 6.62 18.77 -10.02
N TYR A 157 7.47 19.79 -9.96
CA TYR A 157 7.10 21.16 -9.59
C TYR A 157 5.97 21.75 -10.44
N ARG A 158 5.82 21.31 -11.69
CA ARG A 158 4.73 21.71 -12.60
C ARG A 158 3.33 21.39 -12.04
N PHE A 159 3.23 20.51 -11.05
CA PHE A 159 1.97 20.12 -10.42
C PHE A 159 1.68 20.85 -9.10
N ILE A 160 2.48 21.84 -8.70
CA ILE A 160 2.20 22.66 -7.50
C ILE A 160 0.80 23.28 -7.59
N GLY A 161 0.03 23.20 -6.50
CA GLY A 161 -1.34 23.70 -6.44
C GLY A 161 -2.39 22.79 -7.10
N ILE A 162 -1.97 21.74 -7.81
CA ILE A 162 -2.89 20.80 -8.47
C ILE A 162 -3.37 19.72 -7.48
N LYS A 163 -4.64 19.34 -7.60
CA LYS A 163 -5.22 18.23 -6.83
C LYS A 163 -4.84 16.90 -7.46
N VAL A 164 -4.22 16.04 -6.67
CA VAL A 164 -3.69 14.74 -7.10
C VAL A 164 -4.27 13.60 -6.26
N LYS A 165 -4.28 12.40 -6.84
CA LYS A 165 -4.68 11.16 -6.16
C LYS A 165 -3.44 10.41 -5.71
N ILE A 166 -3.31 10.21 -4.41
CA ILE A 166 -2.27 9.40 -3.78
C ILE A 166 -2.82 8.01 -3.54
N ILE A 167 -2.09 7.01 -4.01
CA ILE A 167 -2.35 5.58 -3.79
C ILE A 167 -1.12 5.01 -3.09
N TYR A 168 -1.28 4.52 -1.87
CA TYR A 168 -0.14 4.06 -1.08
C TYR A 168 -0.45 2.79 -0.29
N SER A 169 0.59 1.97 -0.11
CA SER A 169 0.54 0.71 0.62
C SER A 169 1.52 0.72 1.79
N SER A 170 1.80 -0.42 2.42
CA SER A 170 2.89 -0.52 3.41
C SER A 170 4.26 -0.23 2.81
N SER A 171 4.47 -0.52 1.52
CA SER A 171 5.79 -0.45 0.88
C SER A 171 5.95 0.68 -0.13
N SER A 172 4.88 1.23 -0.71
CA SER A 172 4.99 2.16 -1.84
C SER A 172 3.99 3.32 -1.80
N VAL A 173 4.33 4.40 -2.51
CA VAL A 173 3.49 5.58 -2.71
C VAL A 173 3.50 5.94 -4.19
N SER A 174 2.33 5.90 -4.83
CA SER A 174 2.11 6.31 -6.21
C SER A 174 1.20 7.54 -6.25
N ILE A 175 1.54 8.54 -7.04
CA ILE A 175 0.82 9.81 -7.13
C ILE A 175 0.35 10.00 -8.56
N TYR A 176 -0.93 10.31 -8.74
CA TYR A 176 -1.60 10.40 -10.02
C TYR A 176 -2.27 11.77 -10.22
N CYS A 177 -2.17 12.28 -11.44
CA CYS A 177 -2.93 13.43 -11.91
C CYS A 177 -3.64 13.03 -13.21
N ASN A 178 -4.96 13.25 -13.32
CA ASN A 178 -5.75 12.89 -14.51
C ASN A 178 -5.48 11.47 -15.05
N HIS A 179 -5.41 10.48 -14.16
CA HIS A 179 -5.12 9.07 -14.44
C HIS A 179 -3.68 8.73 -14.87
N GLU A 180 -2.80 9.71 -15.02
CA GLU A 180 -1.38 9.49 -15.28
C GLU A 180 -0.59 9.42 -13.97
N ARG A 181 0.33 8.45 -13.83
CA ARG A 181 1.22 8.36 -12.68
C ARG A 181 2.36 9.37 -12.81
N ILE A 182 2.30 10.44 -12.04
CA ILE A 182 3.26 11.54 -12.10
C ILE A 182 4.45 11.35 -11.16
N ALA A 183 4.33 10.51 -10.14
CA ALA A 183 5.44 10.17 -9.24
C ALA A 183 5.24 8.79 -8.59
N TYR A 184 6.37 8.14 -8.26
CA TYR A 184 6.43 6.88 -7.53
C TYR A 184 7.56 6.93 -6.50
N HIS A 185 7.30 6.44 -5.30
CA HIS A 185 8.25 6.39 -4.19
C HIS A 185 8.15 5.05 -3.44
N GLN A 186 9.28 4.60 -2.91
CA GLN A 186 9.26 3.61 -1.82
C GLN A 186 8.78 4.31 -0.54
N ARG A 187 7.91 3.68 0.23
CA ARG A 187 7.35 4.28 1.45
C ARG A 187 8.42 4.27 2.54
N GLY A 188 8.73 5.46 3.04
CA GLY A 188 9.67 5.64 4.14
C GLY A 188 9.11 5.17 5.48
N ILE A 189 9.95 4.59 6.32
CA ILE A 189 9.60 4.15 7.69
C ILE A 189 9.57 5.35 8.66
N LYS A 190 10.31 6.42 8.37
CA LYS A 190 10.48 7.58 9.25
C LYS A 190 9.23 8.46 9.25
N LYS A 191 8.61 8.64 10.43
CA LYS A 191 7.51 9.61 10.61
C LYS A 191 8.02 11.05 10.47
N HIS A 192 7.19 11.95 9.98
CA HIS A 192 7.49 13.39 9.82
C HIS A 192 8.68 13.70 8.90
N GLY A 193 9.03 12.79 8.00
CA GLY A 193 10.16 12.95 7.07
C GLY A 193 9.76 13.50 5.70
N TYR A 194 10.78 13.72 4.87
CA TYR A 194 10.65 14.05 3.45
C TYR A 194 11.36 12.99 2.61
N THR A 195 10.71 12.56 1.54
CA THR A 195 11.30 11.76 0.47
C THR A 195 11.22 12.57 -0.83
N THR A 196 12.38 13.06 -1.26
CA THR A 196 12.50 13.99 -2.38
C THR A 196 13.30 13.37 -3.52
N ILE A 197 12.69 13.27 -4.70
CA ILE A 197 13.38 12.94 -5.94
C ILE A 197 13.87 14.27 -6.52
N LYS A 198 15.18 14.38 -6.76
CA LYS A 198 15.80 15.65 -7.21
C LYS A 198 15.14 16.19 -8.48
N ASP A 199 14.77 15.31 -9.41
CA ASP A 199 14.15 15.69 -10.67
C ASP A 199 12.75 16.30 -10.54
N HIS A 200 12.11 16.14 -9.38
CA HIS A 200 10.83 16.78 -9.12
C HIS A 200 10.96 18.28 -8.82
N LEU A 201 12.12 18.75 -8.38
CA LEU A 201 12.35 20.14 -8.02
C LEU A 201 12.42 21.04 -9.28
N SER A 202 11.97 22.30 -9.17
CA SER A 202 12.20 23.32 -10.21
C SER A 202 13.69 23.63 -10.35
N SER A 203 14.12 24.27 -11.43
CA SER A 203 15.52 24.72 -11.59
C SER A 203 15.99 25.58 -10.41
N GLU A 204 15.13 26.50 -9.94
CA GLU A 204 15.36 27.33 -8.75
C GLU A 204 15.49 26.48 -7.48
N HIS A 205 14.55 25.57 -7.23
CA HIS A 205 14.60 24.71 -6.05
C HIS A 205 15.74 23.68 -6.11
N LYS A 206 16.14 23.19 -7.30
CA LYS A 206 17.34 22.36 -7.50
C LYS A 206 18.59 23.16 -7.16
N PHE A 207 18.69 24.39 -7.66
CA PHE A 207 19.80 25.29 -7.38
C PHE A 207 19.97 25.52 -5.87
N VAL A 208 18.87 25.86 -5.17
CA VAL A 208 18.86 26.05 -3.70
C VAL A 208 19.14 24.76 -2.93
N ALA A 209 18.56 23.62 -3.32
CA ALA A 209 18.78 22.35 -2.64
C ALA A 209 20.22 21.80 -2.78
N GLU A 210 20.96 22.28 -3.79
CA GLU A 210 22.36 21.94 -4.01
C GLU A 210 23.34 22.92 -3.35
N TRP A 211 22.85 23.91 -2.59
CA TRP A 211 23.69 24.85 -1.86
C TRP A 211 24.59 24.11 -0.86
N ARG A 212 25.89 24.17 -1.12
CA ARG A 212 26.97 23.65 -0.28
C ARG A 212 28.16 24.57 -0.43
N PRO A 213 29.02 24.72 0.60
CA PRO A 213 30.14 25.66 0.56
C PRO A 213 31.04 25.38 -0.65
N GLU A 214 31.36 24.11 -0.89
CA GLU A 214 32.16 23.64 -2.02
C GLU A 214 31.61 24.07 -3.40
N LYS A 215 30.28 24.10 -3.55
CA LYS A 215 29.63 24.50 -4.81
C LYS A 215 29.78 26.00 -5.05
N PHE A 216 29.64 26.81 -3.99
CA PHE A 216 29.87 28.25 -4.06
C PHE A 216 31.32 28.58 -4.36
N THR A 217 32.27 27.93 -3.68
CA THR A 217 33.71 28.11 -3.93
C THR A 217 34.08 27.73 -5.37
N LYS A 218 33.56 26.61 -5.88
CA LYS A 218 33.81 26.16 -7.26
C LYS A 218 33.20 27.09 -8.30
N TRP A 219 32.00 27.62 -8.04
CA TRP A 219 31.34 28.56 -8.94
C TRP A 219 32.10 29.89 -8.99
N ALA A 220 32.48 30.43 -7.84
CA ALA A 220 33.28 31.64 -7.71
C ALA A 220 34.65 31.51 -8.40
N GLN A 221 35.30 30.35 -8.28
CA GLN A 221 36.54 30.05 -8.99
C GLN A 221 36.39 30.06 -10.52
N GLY A 222 35.22 29.69 -11.03
CA GLY A 222 34.92 29.78 -12.47
C GLY A 222 34.79 31.21 -12.99
N ILE A 223 34.61 32.19 -12.11
CA ILE A 223 34.59 33.63 -12.43
C ILE A 223 36.00 34.20 -12.30
N ASP A 224 36.59 34.13 -11.11
CA ASP A 224 37.97 34.55 -10.84
C ASP A 224 38.47 34.01 -9.48
N THR A 225 39.79 33.85 -9.33
CA THR A 225 40.43 33.47 -8.06
C THR A 225 40.15 34.44 -6.91
N SER A 226 40.10 35.75 -7.16
CA SER A 226 39.78 36.75 -6.14
C SER A 226 38.31 36.66 -5.68
N VAL A 227 37.39 36.28 -6.58
CA VAL A 227 35.97 36.06 -6.23
C VAL A 227 35.82 34.81 -5.37
N ARG A 228 36.58 33.74 -5.65
CA ARG A 228 36.64 32.54 -4.82
C ARG A 228 37.05 32.86 -3.38
N ASP A 229 38.13 33.62 -3.22
CA ASP A 229 38.69 33.92 -1.90
C ASP A 229 37.75 34.82 -1.08
N TYR A 230 37.07 35.75 -1.74
CA TYR A 230 36.00 36.55 -1.11
C TYR A 230 34.82 35.67 -0.65
N ILE A 231 34.33 34.77 -1.50
CA ILE A 231 33.22 33.87 -1.17
C ILE A 231 33.59 32.90 -0.04
N ALA A 232 34.83 32.40 0.00
CA ALA A 232 35.32 31.59 1.12
C ALA A 232 35.30 32.37 2.44
N MET A 233 35.77 33.63 2.43
CA MET A 233 35.74 34.49 3.61
C MET A 233 34.31 34.77 4.11
N VAL A 234 33.36 34.97 3.20
CA VAL A 234 31.93 35.20 3.51
C VAL A 234 31.28 33.95 4.13
N LEU A 235 31.64 32.76 3.67
CA LEU A 235 31.16 31.50 4.24
C LEU A 235 31.74 31.25 5.65
N ASP A 236 32.99 31.63 5.87
CA ASP A 236 33.69 31.50 7.16
C ASP A 236 33.26 32.55 8.20
N THR A 237 32.54 33.60 7.80
CA THR A 237 32.07 34.65 8.72
C THR A 237 30.93 34.21 9.63
N THR A 238 30.26 33.10 9.29
CA THR A 238 29.11 32.57 10.04
C THR A 238 29.39 31.20 10.62
N THR A 239 28.94 30.93 11.85
CA THR A 239 29.09 29.62 12.49
C THR A 239 28.43 28.49 11.68
N TYR A 240 27.38 28.83 10.91
CA TYR A 240 26.69 27.91 10.01
C TYR A 240 26.71 28.48 8.59
N PRO A 241 27.47 27.88 7.65
CA PRO A 241 27.63 28.37 6.28
C PRO A 241 26.30 28.61 5.53
N GLU A 242 25.25 27.89 5.92
CA GLU A 242 23.90 28.03 5.37
C GLU A 242 23.32 29.44 5.51
N GLN A 243 23.76 30.19 6.53
CA GLN A 243 23.33 31.57 6.78
C GLN A 243 23.92 32.56 5.75
N ALA A 244 25.09 32.22 5.18
CA ALA A 244 25.80 33.06 4.22
C ALA A 244 25.41 32.76 2.76
N TYR A 245 24.74 31.63 2.48
CA TYR A 245 24.44 31.21 1.09
C TYR A 245 23.64 32.23 0.28
N ARG A 246 22.73 32.98 0.91
CA ARG A 246 21.98 34.05 0.22
C ARG A 246 22.89 35.20 -0.21
N SER A 247 23.85 35.58 0.63
CA SER A 247 24.84 36.62 0.33
C SER A 247 25.84 36.17 -0.74
N CYS A 248 26.08 34.86 -0.88
CA CYS A 248 26.93 34.32 -1.95
C CYS A 248 26.24 34.31 -3.33
N VAL A 249 24.91 34.46 -3.39
CA VAL A 249 24.12 34.44 -4.63
C VAL A 249 23.77 35.84 -5.13
N GLY A 250 23.56 36.79 -4.21
CA GLY A 250 23.22 38.19 -4.52
C GLY A 250 24.45 38.99 -4.95
#